data_AF-A0A918VP42-F1
#
_entry.id   AF-A0A918VP42-F1
#
_cell.length_a   1.000
_cell.length_b   1.000
_cell.length_c   1.000
_cell.angle_alpha   90.00
_cell.angle_beta   90.00
_cell.angle_gamma   90.00
#
_symmetry.space_group_name_H-M   'P 1'
#
loop_
_entity.id
_entity.type
_entity.pdbx_description
1 polymer ?
#
loop_
_entity_poly.entity_id
_entity_poly.type
_entity_poly.pdbx_seq_one_letter_code
_entity_poly.pdbx_strand_id
1 'polypeptide(L)'
;MYRFLFLALFVSTLSYGKSLFDEVPTSSIRVGKAEQKSVVGSFCWHPEDGSHFCADTGLVSPQERIKVKSNSVFRLKMPNQENLRAVQYTFIPVTNEMIDSKEEYPGRYNWQGGISEIQELKLSRRLSIKKKLEPGVYILSISAWWKNYDDANHGFLIEVTP
;
A
#
# COMPACT_ATOMS: atom_id res chain seq x y z
N MET A 1 44.93 -39.45 26.21
CA MET A 1 44.95 -37.97 26.15
C MET A 1 44.06 -37.55 24.98
N TYR A 2 42.87 -37.03 25.24
CA TYR A 2 41.85 -36.70 24.24
C TYR A 2 42.18 -35.36 23.55
N ARG A 3 42.15 -35.32 22.22
CA ARG A 3 42.13 -34.08 21.43
C ARG A 3 40.75 -33.96 20.77
N PHE A 4 39.91 -33.09 21.33
CA PHE A 4 38.67 -32.66 20.68
C PHE A 4 38.99 -31.57 19.66
N LEU A 5 38.67 -31.84 18.39
CA LEU A 5 38.58 -30.81 17.34
C LEU A 5 37.25 -30.08 17.53
N PHE A 6 37.30 -28.78 17.83
CA PHE A 6 36.13 -27.91 17.69
C PHE A 6 36.09 -27.39 16.25
N LEU A 7 35.16 -27.92 15.45
CA LEU A 7 34.77 -27.31 14.17
C LEU A 7 33.84 -26.13 14.49
N ALA A 8 34.31 -24.90 14.29
CA ALA A 8 33.46 -23.72 14.31
C ALA A 8 32.68 -23.66 12.98
N LEU A 9 31.41 -24.04 13.01
CA LEU A 9 30.48 -23.78 11.92
C LEU A 9 30.18 -22.27 11.90
N PHE A 10 30.80 -21.56 10.95
CA PHE A 10 30.36 -20.22 10.57
C PHE A 10 28.98 -20.35 9.91
N VAL A 11 27.92 -20.07 10.67
CA VAL A 11 26.60 -19.83 10.11
C VAL A 11 26.62 -18.44 9.50
N SER A 12 26.85 -18.36 8.20
CA SER A 12 26.64 -17.16 7.41
C SER A 12 25.15 -16.82 7.45
N THR A 13 24.76 -15.87 8.29
CA THR A 13 23.45 -15.24 8.22
C THR A 13 23.35 -14.51 6.89
N LEU A 14 22.67 -15.13 5.92
CA LEU A 14 22.20 -14.45 4.72
C LEU A 14 21.39 -13.24 5.15
N SER A 15 21.98 -12.05 5.00
CA SER A 15 21.24 -10.79 5.03
C SER A 15 20.30 -10.83 3.82
N TYR A 16 19.05 -11.24 4.08
CA TYR A 16 17.96 -11.16 3.12
C TYR A 16 17.93 -9.72 2.60
N GLY A 17 18.20 -9.53 1.30
CA GLY A 17 18.27 -8.20 0.70
C GLY A 17 16.96 -7.45 0.95
N LYS A 18 17.04 -6.27 1.55
CA LYS A 18 15.90 -5.37 1.76
C LYS A 18 15.29 -5.02 0.40
N SER A 19 13.98 -5.16 0.25
CA SER A 19 13.29 -4.82 -1.00
C SER A 19 13.27 -3.30 -1.16
N LEU A 20 13.35 -2.80 -2.40
CA LEU A 20 13.14 -1.37 -2.68
C LEU A 20 11.78 -0.87 -2.17
N PHE A 21 10.77 -1.76 -2.14
CA PHE A 21 9.46 -1.46 -1.59
C PHE A 21 9.47 -1.23 -0.06
N ASP A 22 10.48 -1.74 0.65
CA ASP A 22 10.62 -1.53 2.10
C ASP A 22 11.14 -0.14 2.44
N GLU A 23 11.72 0.57 1.46
CA GLU A 23 12.14 1.97 1.62
C GLU A 23 10.96 2.95 1.51
N VAL A 24 9.87 2.55 0.85
CA VAL A 24 8.69 3.39 0.69
C VAL A 24 7.75 3.20 1.88
N PRO A 25 7.51 4.24 2.70
CA PRO A 25 6.68 4.10 3.88
C PRO A 25 5.22 3.80 3.51
N THR A 26 4.64 2.80 4.16
CA THR A 26 3.22 2.45 3.98
C THR A 26 2.29 3.53 4.56
N SER A 27 1.12 3.69 3.93
CA SER A 27 0.01 4.48 4.47
C SER A 27 -0.99 3.58 5.18
N SER A 28 -1.95 4.17 5.89
CA SER A 28 -3.02 3.40 6.56
C SER A 28 -4.37 4.09 6.44
N ILE A 29 -5.42 3.29 6.31
CA ILE A 29 -6.80 3.75 6.43
C ILE A 29 -7.43 3.25 7.73
N ARG A 30 -8.31 4.07 8.31
CA ARG A 30 -9.19 3.67 9.41
C ARG A 30 -10.64 3.95 9.08
N VAL A 31 -11.50 2.95 9.30
CA VAL A 31 -12.96 3.04 9.13
C VAL A 31 -13.63 2.50 10.40
N GLY A 32 -14.25 3.39 11.16
CA GLY A 32 -14.74 3.02 12.50
C GLY A 32 -13.59 2.55 13.41
N LYS A 33 -13.65 1.29 13.85
CA LYS A 33 -12.62 0.62 14.66
C LYS A 33 -11.63 -0.21 13.82
N ALA A 34 -11.91 -0.45 12.54
CA ALA A 34 -11.06 -1.25 11.68
C ALA A 34 -9.95 -0.40 11.05
N GLU A 35 -8.78 -1.00 10.87
CA GLU A 35 -7.59 -0.36 10.32
C GLU A 35 -6.90 -1.32 9.35
N GLN A 36 -6.36 -0.77 8.26
CA GLN A 36 -5.61 -1.53 7.27
C GLN A 36 -4.41 -0.71 6.82
N LYS A 37 -3.24 -1.36 6.72
CA LYS A 37 -2.05 -0.79 6.07
C LYS A 37 -2.10 -1.01 4.57
N SER A 38 -1.56 -0.07 3.81
CA SER A 38 -1.48 -0.17 2.36
C SER A 38 -0.46 -1.19 1.90
N VAL A 39 -0.63 -1.69 0.68
CA VAL A 39 0.48 -2.19 -0.15
C VAL A 39 0.90 -1.07 -1.10
N VAL A 40 2.20 -0.89 -1.33
CA VAL A 40 2.74 0.07 -2.31
C VAL A 40 2.78 -0.60 -3.69
N GLY A 41 2.19 0.04 -4.69
CA GLY A 41 2.09 -0.49 -6.05
C GLY A 41 3.15 0.09 -6.97
N SER A 42 3.04 1.37 -7.28
CA SER A 42 4.02 2.12 -8.06
C SER A 42 4.56 3.28 -7.25
N PHE A 43 5.81 3.66 -7.50
CA PHE A 43 6.42 4.81 -6.83
C PHE A 43 7.69 5.29 -7.58
N CYS A 44 8.04 6.54 -7.32
CA CYS A 44 9.40 7.07 -7.46
C CYS A 44 9.80 7.69 -6.11
N TRP A 45 10.91 7.24 -5.54
CA TRP A 45 11.27 7.57 -4.16
C TRP A 45 12.74 7.95 -4.02
N HIS A 46 13.00 9.01 -3.24
CA HIS A 46 14.31 9.49 -2.86
C HIS A 46 14.51 9.30 -1.34
N PRO A 47 15.19 8.23 -0.90
CA PRO A 47 15.55 8.10 0.50
C PRO A 47 16.55 9.16 0.94
N GLU A 48 16.76 9.24 2.25
CA GLU A 48 17.69 10.17 2.88
C GLU A 48 19.16 9.93 2.48
N ASP A 49 19.49 8.74 1.94
CA ASP A 49 20.83 8.41 1.45
C ASP A 49 21.17 9.06 0.08
N GLY A 50 20.22 9.79 -0.51
CA GLY A 50 20.38 10.50 -1.77
C GLY A 50 20.22 9.63 -3.01
N SER A 51 19.84 8.35 -2.85
CA SER A 51 19.47 7.51 -3.98
C SER A 51 18.11 7.92 -4.58
N HIS A 52 17.85 7.45 -5.80
CA HIS A 52 16.57 7.60 -6.49
C HIS A 52 16.24 6.26 -7.13
N PHE A 53 15.07 5.72 -6.87
CA PHE A 53 14.58 4.55 -7.59
C PHE A 53 13.08 4.66 -7.85
N CYS A 54 12.66 4.09 -8.98
CA CYS A 54 11.27 3.95 -9.35
C CYS A 54 10.95 2.47 -9.56
N ALA A 55 9.75 2.07 -9.17
CA ALA A 55 9.20 0.77 -9.48
C ALA A 55 7.72 0.90 -9.81
N ASP A 56 7.24 0.05 -10.71
CA ASP A 56 5.83 -0.01 -11.08
C ASP A 56 5.36 -1.46 -11.05
N THR A 57 4.43 -1.76 -10.14
CA THR A 57 3.74 -3.06 -10.08
C THR A 57 2.24 -2.92 -10.30
N GLY A 58 1.79 -1.76 -10.80
CA GLY A 58 0.41 -1.50 -11.15
C GLY A 58 -0.53 -1.33 -9.96
N LEU A 59 -1.76 -1.82 -10.12
CA LEU A 59 -2.83 -1.72 -9.12
C LEU A 59 -2.74 -2.87 -8.13
N VAL A 60 -2.56 -2.54 -6.85
CA VAL A 60 -2.24 -3.52 -5.81
C VAL A 60 -3.18 -3.40 -4.62
N SER A 61 -3.23 -4.41 -3.76
CA SER A 61 -3.84 -4.29 -2.42
C SER A 61 -3.36 -5.41 -1.49
N PRO A 62 -3.58 -5.28 -0.16
CA PRO A 62 -3.50 -6.42 0.75
C PRO A 62 -4.54 -7.49 0.37
N GLN A 63 -4.24 -8.76 0.70
CA GLN A 63 -5.21 -9.85 0.51
C GLN A 63 -6.37 -9.80 1.51
N GLU A 64 -6.09 -9.34 2.74
CA GLU A 64 -7.11 -9.16 3.77
C GLU A 64 -8.02 -7.98 3.42
N ARG A 65 -9.33 -8.14 3.63
CA ARG A 65 -10.33 -7.10 3.33
C ARG A 65 -10.73 -6.36 4.59
N ILE A 66 -10.82 -5.04 4.52
CA ILE A 66 -11.50 -4.25 5.54
C ILE A 66 -13.00 -4.20 5.24
N LYS A 67 -13.83 -4.72 6.16
CA LYS A 67 -15.30 -4.69 6.03
C LYS A 67 -15.86 -3.36 6.50
N VAL A 68 -16.68 -2.73 5.67
CA VAL A 68 -17.25 -1.40 5.92
C VAL A 68 -18.74 -1.34 5.57
N LYS A 69 -19.43 -0.28 5.99
CA LYS A 69 -20.82 0.01 5.61
C LYS A 69 -20.86 0.90 4.36
N SER A 70 -21.97 0.86 3.63
CA SER A 70 -22.16 1.65 2.39
C SER A 70 -21.87 3.14 2.56
N ASN A 71 -22.23 3.75 3.68
CA ASN A 71 -21.88 5.15 3.98
C ASN A 71 -20.75 5.18 5.03
N SER A 72 -19.51 5.31 4.55
CA SER A 72 -18.32 5.24 5.40
C SER A 72 -17.45 6.48 5.27
N VAL A 73 -16.71 6.76 6.34
CA VAL A 73 -15.67 7.78 6.38
C VAL A 73 -14.33 7.08 6.55
N PHE A 74 -13.50 7.15 5.52
CA PHE A 74 -12.14 6.62 5.51
C PHE A 74 -11.20 7.70 6.01
N ARG A 75 -10.58 7.49 7.18
CA ARG A 75 -9.55 8.38 7.70
C ARG A 75 -8.21 7.88 7.21
N LEU A 76 -7.55 8.68 6.38
CA LEU A 76 -6.28 8.36 5.78
C LEU A 76 -5.16 8.95 6.65
N LYS A 77 -4.13 8.14 6.91
CA LYS A 77 -2.86 8.60 7.48
C LYS A 77 -1.76 8.32 6.47
N MET A 78 -1.18 9.38 5.95
CA MET A 78 -0.03 9.32 5.05
C MET A 78 1.26 9.53 5.83
N PRO A 79 2.37 8.90 5.42
CA PRO A 79 3.69 9.27 5.92
C PRO A 79 4.01 10.73 5.56
N ASN A 80 4.77 11.41 6.42
CA ASN A 80 5.26 12.79 6.21
C ASN A 80 4.18 13.75 5.65
N GLN A 81 3.00 13.74 6.27
CA GLN A 81 1.80 14.41 5.75
C GLN A 81 1.98 15.93 5.56
N GLU A 82 2.82 16.55 6.39
CA GLU A 82 3.22 17.96 6.29
C GLU A 82 3.97 18.32 4.99
N ASN A 83 4.51 17.30 4.31
CA ASN A 83 5.22 17.44 3.05
C ASN A 83 4.38 17.02 1.84
N LEU A 84 3.13 16.58 2.02
CA LEU A 84 2.25 16.29 0.89
C LEU A 84 1.98 17.54 0.06
N ARG A 85 2.06 17.37 -1.25
CA ARG A 85 1.70 18.38 -2.26
C ARG A 85 0.35 18.10 -2.89
N ALA A 86 0.03 16.82 -3.09
CA ALA A 86 -1.25 16.39 -3.63
C ALA A 86 -1.57 14.97 -3.15
N VAL A 87 -2.87 14.67 -3.05
CA VAL A 87 -3.37 13.31 -2.87
C VAL A 87 -4.57 13.15 -3.78
N GLN A 88 -4.57 12.08 -4.56
CA GLN A 88 -5.68 11.67 -5.39
C GLN A 88 -6.13 10.27 -4.97
N TYR A 89 -7.41 9.99 -5.17
CA TYR A 89 -7.96 8.68 -4.87
C TYR A 89 -9.00 8.24 -5.89
N THR A 90 -9.17 6.93 -5.98
CA THR A 90 -10.28 6.33 -6.70
C THR A 90 -10.72 5.04 -6.02
N PHE A 91 -12.00 4.69 -6.20
CA PHE A 91 -12.54 3.39 -5.81
C PHE A 91 -12.80 2.61 -7.10
N ILE A 92 -12.16 1.45 -7.21
CA ILE A 92 -12.25 0.58 -8.39
C ILE A 92 -12.98 -0.70 -7.95
N PRO A 93 -14.19 -0.99 -8.47
CA PRO A 93 -14.85 -2.25 -8.17
C PRO A 93 -14.04 -3.41 -8.75
N VAL A 94 -13.88 -4.49 -7.98
CA VAL A 94 -13.10 -5.65 -8.39
C VAL A 94 -13.78 -6.97 -8.07
N THR A 95 -13.44 -7.99 -8.85
CA THR A 95 -13.85 -9.38 -8.63
C THR A 95 -12.61 -10.27 -8.53
N ASN A 96 -12.76 -11.48 -7.99
CA ASN A 96 -11.65 -12.44 -7.89
C ASN A 96 -11.06 -12.86 -9.26
N GLU A 97 -11.81 -12.67 -10.34
CA GLU A 97 -11.38 -12.96 -11.72
C GLU A 97 -10.39 -11.90 -12.25
N MET A 98 -10.36 -10.71 -11.65
CA MET A 98 -9.47 -9.61 -12.03
C MET A 98 -8.10 -9.70 -11.34
N ILE A 99 -7.81 -10.74 -10.58
CA ILE A 99 -6.51 -10.91 -9.91
C ILE A 99 -5.51 -11.45 -10.93
N ASP A 100 -4.48 -10.66 -11.25
CA ASP A 100 -3.50 -10.96 -12.29
C ASP A 100 -2.48 -12.01 -11.83
N SER A 101 -1.93 -11.83 -10.62
CA SER A 101 -1.06 -12.81 -9.98
C SER A 101 -1.40 -12.93 -8.48
N LYS A 102 -1.59 -14.16 -8.01
CA LYS A 102 -1.84 -14.48 -6.58
C LYS A 102 -0.57 -14.89 -5.84
N GLU A 103 0.46 -15.31 -6.58
CA GLU A 103 1.63 -16.02 -6.04
C GLU A 103 2.94 -15.24 -6.14
N GLU A 104 2.97 -14.16 -6.94
CA GLU A 104 4.21 -13.41 -7.21
C GLU A 104 4.71 -12.67 -5.96
N TYR A 105 3.80 -12.25 -5.08
CA TYR A 105 4.14 -11.58 -3.82
C TYR A 105 3.19 -12.02 -2.69
N PRO A 106 3.67 -12.78 -1.69
CA PRO A 106 2.85 -13.23 -0.57
C PRO A 106 2.15 -12.07 0.16
N GLY A 107 0.87 -12.23 0.47
CA GLY A 107 0.10 -11.26 1.26
C GLY A 107 -0.45 -10.05 0.49
N ARG A 108 -0.23 -9.96 -0.82
CA ARG A 108 -0.84 -8.95 -1.69
C ARG A 108 -1.52 -9.55 -2.91
N TYR A 109 -2.38 -8.76 -3.54
CA TYR A 109 -2.95 -9.03 -4.86
C TYR A 109 -2.46 -7.96 -5.83
N ASN A 110 -2.13 -8.38 -7.05
CA ASN A 110 -2.02 -7.52 -8.22
C ASN A 110 -3.32 -7.65 -9.02
N TRP A 111 -3.84 -6.54 -9.53
CA TRP A 111 -5.15 -6.49 -10.14
C TRP A 111 -5.05 -5.98 -11.58
N GLN A 112 -5.78 -6.64 -12.46
CA GLN A 112 -6.11 -6.09 -13.76
C GLN A 112 -7.08 -4.92 -13.53
N GLY A 113 -6.61 -3.71 -13.82
CA GLY A 113 -7.32 -2.47 -13.53
C GLY A 113 -8.08 -1.92 -14.74
N GLY A 114 -9.18 -1.22 -14.45
CA GLY A 114 -9.88 -0.35 -15.42
C GLY A 114 -9.73 1.12 -15.03
N ILE A 115 -10.04 2.02 -15.96
CA ILE A 115 -10.11 3.47 -15.69
C ILE A 115 -11.32 3.73 -14.77
N SER A 116 -11.09 4.45 -13.68
CA SER A 116 -12.15 4.94 -12.79
C SER A 116 -12.00 6.45 -12.59
N GLU A 117 -13.05 7.10 -12.12
CA GLU A 117 -13.03 8.53 -11.83
C GLU A 117 -12.01 8.82 -10.71
N ILE A 118 -11.02 9.65 -11.02
CA ILE A 118 -10.01 10.12 -10.06
C ILE A 118 -10.54 11.36 -9.36
N GLN A 119 -10.45 11.38 -8.04
CA GLN A 119 -10.88 12.49 -7.20
C GLN A 119 -9.69 13.06 -6.44
N GLU A 120 -9.56 14.38 -6.41
CA GLU A 120 -8.54 15.05 -5.61
C GLU A 120 -9.00 15.20 -4.16
N LEU A 121 -8.11 14.88 -3.22
CA LEU A 121 -8.36 15.03 -1.80
C LEU A 121 -7.77 16.35 -1.29
N LYS A 122 -8.63 17.23 -0.76
CA LYS A 122 -8.20 18.47 -0.14
C LYS A 122 -7.26 18.18 1.04
N LEU A 123 -6.02 18.66 0.94
CA LEU A 123 -5.03 18.49 2.00
C LEU A 123 -5.45 19.25 3.25
N SER A 124 -5.34 18.59 4.39
CA SER A 124 -5.59 19.16 5.72
C SER A 124 -4.85 18.35 6.78
N ARG A 125 -4.93 18.79 8.05
CA ARG A 125 -4.36 18.02 9.17
C ARG A 125 -4.98 16.62 9.32
N ARG A 126 -6.22 16.42 8.85
CA ARG A 126 -6.93 15.13 8.90
C ARG A 126 -7.49 14.80 7.54
N LEU A 127 -6.82 13.91 6.81
CA LEU A 127 -7.27 13.43 5.51
C LEU A 127 -8.46 12.49 5.72
N SER A 128 -9.58 12.80 5.07
CA SER A 128 -10.79 12.00 5.18
C SER A 128 -11.55 11.95 3.87
N ILE A 129 -11.91 10.74 3.46
CA ILE A 129 -12.76 10.49 2.29
C ILE A 129 -14.13 10.06 2.80
N LYS A 130 -15.18 10.81 2.45
CA LYS A 130 -16.57 10.42 2.71
C LYS A 130 -17.15 9.89 1.41
N LYS A 131 -17.54 8.62 1.38
CA LYS A 131 -18.07 7.98 0.18
C LYS A 131 -19.28 7.13 0.53
N LYS A 132 -20.30 7.20 -0.33
CA LYS A 132 -21.37 6.21 -0.40
C LYS A 132 -20.99 5.21 -1.49
N LEU A 133 -20.83 3.95 -1.13
CA LEU A 133 -20.51 2.85 -2.01
C LEU A 133 -21.63 1.82 -1.98
N GLU A 134 -21.91 1.21 -3.13
CA GLU A 134 -22.81 0.07 -3.21
C GLU A 134 -22.13 -1.18 -2.61
N PRO A 135 -22.90 -2.20 -2.18
CA PRO A 135 -22.32 -3.46 -1.71
C PRO A 135 -21.42 -4.11 -2.76
N GLY A 136 -20.24 -4.58 -2.35
CA GLY A 136 -19.25 -5.13 -3.27
C GLY A 136 -17.81 -5.07 -2.72
N VAL A 137 -16.85 -5.48 -3.55
CA VAL A 137 -15.42 -5.39 -3.23
C VAL A 137 -14.77 -4.31 -4.09
N TYR A 138 -13.97 -3.46 -3.45
CA TYR A 138 -13.32 -2.34 -4.09
C TYR A 138 -11.84 -2.28 -3.72
N ILE A 139 -11.03 -1.83 -4.66
CA ILE A 139 -9.71 -1.28 -4.35
C ILE A 139 -9.88 0.21 -4.14
N LEU A 140 -9.42 0.70 -2.99
CA LEU A 140 -9.13 2.12 -2.84
C LEU A 140 -7.67 2.32 -3.22
N SER A 141 -7.44 2.96 -4.36
CA SER A 141 -6.11 3.39 -4.79
C SER A 141 -5.91 4.85 -4.39
N ILE A 142 -4.80 5.14 -3.72
CA ILE A 142 -4.38 6.47 -3.30
C ILE A 142 -3.06 6.78 -3.98
N SER A 143 -3.05 7.76 -4.88
CA SER A 143 -1.80 8.34 -5.39
C SER A 143 -1.45 9.56 -4.56
N ALA A 144 -0.22 9.61 -4.04
CA ALA A 144 0.25 10.71 -3.23
C ALA A 144 1.58 11.24 -3.75
N TRP A 145 1.76 12.56 -3.66
CA TRP A 145 2.96 13.27 -4.05
C TRP A 145 3.45 14.10 -2.88
N TRP A 146 4.73 13.98 -2.55
CA TRP A 146 5.40 14.79 -1.54
C TRP A 146 6.31 15.84 -2.19
N LYS A 147 6.80 16.77 -1.37
CA LYS A 147 7.94 17.61 -1.74
C LYS A 147 9.15 16.73 -2.06
N ASN A 148 10.07 17.23 -2.89
CA ASN A 148 11.28 16.52 -3.35
C ASN A 148 11.08 15.40 -4.37
N TYR A 149 10.00 15.48 -5.17
CA TYR A 149 9.73 14.56 -6.30
C TYR A 149 9.48 13.10 -5.87
N ASP A 150 9.03 12.89 -4.65
CA ASP A 150 8.57 11.58 -4.20
C ASP A 150 7.09 11.40 -4.51
N ASP A 151 6.75 10.24 -5.05
CA ASP A 151 5.38 9.82 -5.26
C ASP A 151 5.20 8.32 -5.07
N ALA A 152 4.01 7.94 -4.62
CA ALA A 152 3.66 6.55 -4.39
C ALA A 152 2.17 6.32 -4.57
N ASN A 153 1.83 5.18 -5.17
CA ASN A 153 0.49 4.62 -5.19
C ASN A 153 0.34 3.57 -4.07
N HIS A 154 -0.69 3.78 -3.25
CA HIS A 154 -1.05 2.92 -2.15
C HIS A 154 -2.39 2.24 -2.42
N GLY A 155 -2.41 0.92 -2.28
CA GLY A 155 -3.59 0.09 -2.46
C GLY A 155 -4.17 -0.42 -1.15
N PHE A 156 -5.50 -0.44 -1.08
CA PHE A 156 -6.30 -0.99 0.02
C PHE A 156 -7.41 -1.87 -0.53
N LEU A 157 -7.82 -2.91 0.20
CA LEU A 157 -8.89 -3.81 -0.22
C LEU A 157 -10.09 -3.71 0.72
N ILE A 158 -11.23 -3.27 0.19
CA ILE A 158 -12.42 -2.92 0.94
C ILE A 158 -13.57 -3.83 0.53
N GLU A 159 -14.30 -4.35 1.51
CA GLU A 159 -15.56 -5.05 1.31
C GLU A 159 -16.70 -4.22 1.90
N VAL A 160 -17.61 -3.76 1.04
CA VAL A 160 -18.78 -3.00 1.44
C VAL A 160 -19.92 -3.97 1.69
N THR A 161 -20.34 -4.04 2.95
CA THR A 161 -21.51 -4.83 3.37
C THR A 161 -22.78 -3.96 3.36
N PRO A 162 -23.96 -4.57 3.12
CA PRO A 162 -25.26 -3.90 3.28
C PRO A 162 -25.44 -3.23 4.64
#